data_AF-A0A0M8Y153-F1
#
_entry.id   AF-A0A0M8Y153-F1
#
_cell.length_a   1.000
_cell.length_b   1.000
_cell.length_c   1.000
_cell.angle_alpha   90.00
_cell.angle_beta   90.00
_cell.angle_gamma   90.00
#
_symmetry.space_group_name_H-M   'P 1'
#
loop_
_entity.id
_entity.type
_entity.pdbx_description
1 polymer ?
#
loop_
_entity_poly.entity_id
_entity_poly.type
_entity_poly.pdbx_seq_one_letter_code
_entity_poly.pdbx_strand_id
1 'polypeptide(L)'
;MVVSVLTLAVPILGVSLGFWFFLLVTNVPGIGFGIAALTKIPDEAAVERFLRYTWACNFAYLVLSVVFLVPVMVLVLMMAMVGF
;
A
#
# COMPACT_ATOMS: atom_id res chain seq x y z
N MET A 1 16.43 0.71 -1.54
CA MET A 1 16.08 1.83 -0.64
C MET A 1 14.95 2.68 -1.19
N VAL A 2 15.07 3.33 -2.35
CA VAL A 2 13.99 4.18 -2.93
C VAL A 2 12.64 3.46 -3.00
N VAL A 3 12.64 2.23 -3.52
CA VAL A 3 11.39 1.48 -3.70
C VAL A 3 10.74 1.14 -2.35
N SER A 4 11.53 0.82 -1.32
CA SER A 4 11.07 0.55 0.05
C SER A 4 10.50 1.80 0.75
N VAL A 5 10.90 2.99 0.32
CA VAL A 5 10.30 4.24 0.78
C VAL A 5 8.98 4.48 0.07
N LEU A 6 8.88 4.16 -1.23
CA LEU A 6 7.64 4.31 -2.00
C LEU A 6 6.51 3.40 -1.48
N THR A 7 6.83 2.28 -0.83
CA THR A 7 5.82 1.42 -0.20
C THR A 7 5.12 2.09 0.99
N LEU A 8 5.71 3.14 1.57
CA LEU A 8 5.06 3.96 2.60
C LEU A 8 4.04 4.96 2.03
N ALA A 9 4.08 5.22 0.72
CA ALA A 9 3.18 6.20 0.11
C ALA A 9 1.70 5.80 0.26
N VAL A 10 1.39 4.50 0.16
CA VAL A 10 0.02 3.99 0.26
C VAL A 10 -0.57 4.15 1.67
N PRO A 11 0.10 3.72 2.76
CA PRO A 11 -0.41 3.97 4.10
C PRO A 11 -0.48 5.47 4.46
N ILE A 12 0.47 6.28 3.98
CA ILE A 12 0.41 7.75 4.16
C ILE A 12 -0.83 8.33 3.47
N LEU A 13 -1.12 7.91 2.23
CA LEU A 13 -2.33 8.28 1.50
C LEU A 13 -3.60 7.89 2.28
N GLY A 14 -3.65 6.65 2.79
CA GLY A 14 -4.76 6.15 3.60
C GLY A 14 -5.04 7.01 4.84
N VAL A 15 -4.00 7.42 5.58
CA VAL A 15 -4.13 8.33 6.72
C VAL A 15 -4.65 9.69 6.27
N SER A 16 -4.06 10.28 5.23
CA SER A 16 -4.39 11.64 4.77
C SER A 16 -5.84 11.79 4.31
N LEU A 17 -6.43 10.70 3.79
CA LEU A 17 -7.81 10.65 3.30
C LEU A 17 -8.81 10.12 4.35
N GLY A 18 -8.35 9.77 5.56
CA GLY A 18 -9.20 9.19 6.61
C GLY A 18 -9.62 7.73 6.37
N PHE A 19 -9.00 7.04 5.41
CA PHE A 19 -9.29 5.65 5.06
C PHE A 19 -8.49 4.67 5.92
N TRP A 20 -8.87 4.53 7.19
CA TRP A 20 -8.18 3.65 8.15
C TRP A 20 -8.11 2.18 7.69
N PHE A 21 -9.07 1.71 6.89
CA PHE A 21 -9.08 0.35 6.33
C PHE A 21 -7.96 0.12 5.31
N PHE A 22 -7.52 1.18 4.60
CA PHE A 22 -6.37 1.09 3.69
C PHE A 22 -5.10 0.71 4.47
N LEU A 23 -4.91 1.26 5.68
CA LEU A 23 -3.75 0.95 6.51
C LEU A 23 -3.68 -0.54 6.88
N LEU A 24 -4.81 -1.16 7.21
CA LEU A 24 -4.87 -2.58 7.53
C LEU A 24 -4.55 -3.43 6.31
N VAL A 25 -5.21 -3.17 5.19
CA VAL A 25 -5.04 -3.94 3.96
C VAL A 25 -3.60 -3.84 3.45
N THR A 26 -2.98 -2.66 3.54
CA THR A 26 -1.65 -2.43 2.97
C THR A 26 -0.52 -2.91 3.86
N ASN A 27 -0.67 -2.84 5.18
CA ASN A 27 0.40 -3.18 6.12
C ASN A 27 0.36 -4.64 6.59
N VAL A 28 -0.83 -5.27 6.73
CA VAL A 28 -0.90 -6.64 7.29
C VAL A 28 -0.09 -7.63 6.46
N PRO A 29 -0.20 -7.67 5.12
CA PRO A 29 0.59 -8.63 4.35
C PRO A 29 2.07 -8.22 4.25
N GLY A 30 2.36 -6.91 4.22
CA GLY A 30 3.75 -6.42 4.24
C GLY A 30 4.50 -6.80 5.51
N ILE A 31 3.85 -6.68 6.67
CA ILE A 31 4.39 -7.11 7.97
C ILE A 31 4.51 -8.63 8.02
N GLY A 32 3.47 -9.36 7.59
CA GLY A 32 3.48 -10.82 7.59
C GLY A 32 4.58 -11.42 6.72
N PHE A 33 4.73 -10.96 5.48
CA PHE A 33 5.79 -11.41 4.58
C PHE A 33 7.18 -10.91 5.00
N GLY A 34 7.27 -9.72 5.61
CA GLY A 34 8.50 -9.22 6.22
C GLY A 34 8.99 -10.11 7.37
N ILE A 35 8.09 -10.50 8.29
CA ILE A 35 8.40 -11.46 9.36
C ILE A 35 8.81 -12.80 8.76
N ALA A 36 8.07 -13.32 7.79
CA ALA A 36 8.40 -14.59 7.13
C ALA A 36 9.80 -14.58 6.50
N ALA A 37 10.17 -13.50 5.81
CA ALA A 37 11.51 -13.32 5.27
C ALA A 37 12.59 -13.34 6.37
N LEU A 38 12.38 -12.61 7.47
CA LEU A 38 13.33 -12.57 8.60
C LEU A 38 13.51 -13.94 9.27
N THR A 39 12.46 -14.78 9.32
CA THR A 39 12.57 -16.14 9.86
C THR A 39 13.32 -17.12 8.95
N LYS A 40 13.63 -16.71 7.71
CA LYS A 40 14.25 -17.54 6.68
C LYS A 40 15.62 -17.04 6.22
N ILE A 41 16.25 -16.10 6.95
CA ILE A 41 17.56 -15.51 6.63
C ILE A 41 18.65 -16.51 6.20
N PRO A 42 18.79 -17.72 6.79
CA PRO A 42 19.81 -18.67 6.32
C PRO A 42 19.54 -19.25 4.92
N ASP A 43 18.33 -19.07 4.37
CA ASP A 43 17.87 -19.55 3.07
C ASP A 43 17.54 -18.36 2.16
N GLU A 44 18.53 -17.92 1.38
CA GLU A 44 18.42 -16.76 0.49
C GLU A 44 17.26 -16.90 -0.53
N ALA A 45 17.02 -18.10 -1.04
CA ALA A 45 15.96 -18.35 -2.02
C ALA A 45 14.57 -18.16 -1.41
N ALA A 46 14.38 -18.60 -0.16
CA ALA A 46 13.15 -18.36 0.57
C ALA A 46 12.93 -16.86 0.86
N VAL A 47 13.99 -16.14 1.27
CA VAL A 47 13.95 -14.69 1.53
C VAL A 47 13.54 -13.92 0.28
N GLU A 48 14.16 -14.20 -0.87
CA GLU A 48 13.84 -13.54 -2.14
C GLU A 48 12.37 -13.76 -2.52
N ARG A 49 11.86 -14.97 -2.32
CA ARG A 49 10.46 -15.32 -2.60
C ARG A 49 9.48 -14.48 -1.76
N PHE A 50 9.73 -14.36 -0.46
CA PHE A 50 8.89 -13.54 0.41
C PHE A 50 8.98 -12.06 0.09
N LEU A 51 10.17 -11.56 -0.27
CA LEU A 51 10.33 -10.19 -0.77
C LEU A 51 9.51 -9.95 -2.05
N ARG A 52 9.53 -10.89 -3.01
CA ARG A 52 8.71 -10.80 -4.23
C ARG A 52 7.22 -10.79 -3.94
N TYR A 53 6.74 -11.55 -2.96
CA TYR A 53 5.34 -11.51 -2.52
C TYR A 53 4.96 -10.17 -1.90
N THR A 54 5.83 -9.60 -1.06
CA THR A 54 5.65 -8.24 -0.53
C THR A 54 5.52 -7.22 -1.66
N TRP A 55 6.34 -7.34 -2.71
CA TRP A 55 6.26 -6.47 -3.90
C TRP A 55 4.93 -6.62 -4.66
N ALA A 56 4.51 -7.85 -4.93
CA ALA A 56 3.24 -8.11 -5.62
C ALA A 56 2.05 -7.52 -4.84
N CYS A 57 2.05 -7.64 -3.52
CA CYS A 57 1.07 -7.00 -2.65
C CYS A 57 1.10 -5.47 -2.78
N ASN A 58 2.28 -4.84 -2.73
CA ASN A 58 2.38 -3.39 -2.87
C ASN A 58 1.88 -2.88 -4.21
N PHE A 59 2.14 -3.59 -5.31
CA PHE A 59 1.57 -3.26 -6.61
C PHE A 59 0.05 -3.35 -6.61
N ALA A 60 -0.52 -4.42 -6.05
CA ALA A 60 -1.97 -4.56 -5.93
C ALA A 60 -2.60 -3.42 -5.12
N TYR A 61 -1.96 -3.01 -4.02
CA TYR A 61 -2.43 -1.88 -3.21
C TYR A 61 -2.35 -0.55 -3.93
N LEU A 62 -1.30 -0.32 -4.72
CA LEU A 62 -1.18 0.89 -5.52
C LEU A 62 -2.30 0.98 -6.56
N VAL A 63 -2.60 -0.13 -7.23
CA VAL A 63 -3.76 -0.21 -8.15
C VAL A 63 -5.07 0.06 -7.41
N LEU A 64 -5.28 -0.57 -6.25
CA LEU A 64 -6.48 -0.35 -5.44
C LEU A 64 -6.59 1.13 -5.00
N SER A 65 -5.46 1.76 -4.66
CA SER A 65 -5.41 3.18 -4.28
C SER A 65 -5.91 4.07 -5.41
N VAL A 66 -5.49 3.82 -6.65
CA VAL A 66 -5.97 4.59 -7.82
C VAL A 66 -7.48 4.43 -8.00
N VAL A 67 -8.00 3.20 -7.86
CA VAL A 67 -9.44 2.91 -7.98
C VAL A 67 -10.27 3.69 -6.95
N PHE A 68 -9.77 3.86 -5.72
CA PHE A 68 -10.44 4.64 -4.67
C PHE A 68 -10.20 6.15 -4.78
N LEU A 69 -9.00 6.57 -5.22
CA LEU A 69 -8.63 7.98 -5.33
C LEU A 69 -9.44 8.70 -6.40
N VAL A 70 -9.69 8.05 -7.55
CA VAL A 70 -10.41 8.67 -8.69
C VAL A 70 -11.83 9.13 -8.28
N PRO A 71 -12.69 8.29 -7.68
CA PRO A 71 -14.01 8.72 -7.19
C PRO A 71 -13.94 9.86 -6.17
N VAL A 72 -12.98 9.82 -5.26
CA VAL A 72 -12.79 10.89 -4.25
C VAL A 72 -12.43 12.21 -4.93
N MET A 73 -11.51 12.18 -5.88
CA MET A 73 -11.12 13.37 -6.66
C MET A 73 -12.30 13.94 -7.46
N VAL A 74 -13.12 13.07 -8.07
CA VAL A 74 -14.34 13.49 -8.77
C VAL A 74 -15.33 14.14 -7.81
N LEU A 75 -15.57 13.55 -6.64
CA LEU A 75 -16.44 14.13 -5.61
C LEU A 75 -15.95 15.49 -5.12
N VAL A 76 -14.65 15.63 -4.87
CA VAL A 76 -14.03 16.90 -4.46
C VAL A 76 -14.18 17.96 -5.56
N LEU A 77 -13.94 17.60 -6.83
CA LEU A 77 -14.16 18.49 -7.97
C LEU A 77 -15.62 18.92 -8.09
N MET A 78 -16.57 18.00 -7.93
CA MET A 78 -18.00 18.32 -7.95
C MET A 78 -18.37 19.28 -6.82
N MET A 79 -17.88 19.05 -5.60
CA MET A 79 -18.11 19.96 -4.47
C MET A 79 -17.52 21.36 -4.72
N ALA A 80 -16.31 21.44 -5.29
CA ALA A 80 -15.68 22.71 -5.64
C ALA A 80 -16.43 23.48 -6.74
N MET A 81 -17.00 22.77 -7.73
CA MET A 81 -17.78 23.37 -8.81
C MET A 81 -19.18 23.84 -8.37
N VAL A 82 -19.76 23.20 -7.35
CA VAL A 82 -21.11 23.52 -6.84
C VAL A 82 -21.09 24.66 -5.81
N GLY A 83 -19.90 25.13 -5.40
CA GLY A 83 -19.76 26.29 -4.53
C GLY A 83 -20.16 25.99 -3.08
N PHE A 84 -19.33 25.24 -2.38
CA PHE A 84 -19.17 25.40 -0.94
C PHE A 84 -18.15 26.50 -0.64
#